data_AF-A0A920WMR8-F1
#
_entry.id   AF-A0A920WMR8-F1
#
_cell.length_a   1.000
_cell.length_b   1.000
_cell.length_c   1.000
_cell.angle_alpha   90.00
_cell.angle_beta   90.00
_cell.angle_gamma   90.00
#
_symmetry.space_group_name_H-M   'P 1'
#
loop_
_entity.id
_entity.type
_entity.pdbx_description
1 polymer ?
#
loop_
_entity_poly.entity_id
_entity_poly.type
_entity_poly.pdbx_seq_one_letter_code
_entity_poly.pdbx_strand_id
1 'polypeptide(L)' 'MPEVDVRLIESPQPDSPYGIKGVGEIGLVPTAGAVAAALHAHDGGWRHSLPMADPDQEDRWAAWDGR' A
#
# COMPACT_ATOMS: atom_id res chain seq x y z
N MET A 1 3.66 10.67 -5.97
CA MET A 1 2.37 10.22 -5.40
C MET A 1 1.30 10.58 -6.42
N PRO A 2 0.50 9.62 -6.93
CA PRO A 2 -0.55 9.88 -7.91
C PRO A 2 -1.72 10.66 -7.29
N GLU A 3 -2.68 11.08 -8.12
CA GLU A 3 -3.95 11.64 -7.65
C GLU A 3 -4.73 10.62 -6.79
N VAL A 4 -5.38 11.10 -5.74
CA VAL A 4 -6.14 10.27 -4.81
C VAL A 4 -7.60 10.72 -4.78
N ASP A 5 -8.50 9.83 -5.19
CA ASP A 5 -9.95 9.98 -5.02
C ASP A 5 -10.42 9.21 -3.77
N VAL A 6 -11.21 9.86 -2.91
CA VAL A 6 -11.69 9.29 -1.65
C VAL A 6 -13.21 9.25 -1.66
N ARG A 7 -13.77 8.03 -1.62
CA ARG A 7 -15.20 7.79 -1.51
C ARG A 7 -15.52 7.23 -0.13
N LEU A 8 -16.03 8.07 0.77
CA LEU A 8 -16.39 7.66 2.13
C LEU A 8 -17.69 6.83 2.09
N ILE A 9 -17.60 5.59 2.57
CA ILE A 9 -18.76 4.71 2.76
C ILE A 9 -18.97 4.51 4.26
N GLU A 10 -20.10 4.99 4.77
CA GLU A 10 -20.40 4.95 6.18
C GLU A 10 -21.28 3.75 6.52
N SER A 11 -20.81 2.95 7.46
CA SER A 11 -21.60 1.95 8.18
C SER A 11 -21.31 2.17 9.65
N PRO A 12 -22.29 2.38 10.54
CA PRO A 12 -22.03 2.54 11.97
C PRO A 12 -21.41 1.28 12.59
N GLN A 13 -20.50 1.43 13.56
CA GLN A 13 -20.03 0.31 14.40
C GLN A 13 -20.91 0.23 15.67
N PRO A 14 -21.69 -0.85 15.88
CA PRO A 14 -22.69 -0.93 16.95
C PRO A 14 -22.16 -0.62 18.36
N ASP A 15 -20.96 -1.09 18.66
CA ASP A 15 -20.36 -1.00 20.02
C ASP A 15 -19.34 0.14 20.16
N SER A 16 -19.46 1.20 19.35
CA SER A 16 -18.56 2.35 19.37
C SER A 16 -19.30 3.66 19.63
N PRO A 17 -18.69 4.63 20.34
CA PRO A 17 -19.25 5.96 20.48
C PRO A 17 -19.49 6.58 19.10
N TYR A 18 -20.72 7.05 18.85
CA TYR A 18 -21.10 7.68 17.58
C TYR A 18 -20.91 6.80 16.33
N GLY A 19 -20.73 5.48 16.47
CA GLY A 19 -20.59 4.56 15.34
C GLY A 19 -19.21 4.59 14.64
N ILE A 20 -18.19 5.21 15.24
CA ILE A 20 -16.87 5.43 14.65
C ILE A 20 -16.07 4.13 14.40
N LYS A 21 -15.09 4.21 13.48
CA LYS A 21 -14.11 3.15 13.21
C LYS A 21 -12.70 3.73 13.13
N GLY A 22 -11.70 2.91 13.44
CA GLY A 22 -10.30 3.25 13.19
C GLY A 22 -9.99 3.31 11.69
N VAL A 23 -9.18 4.30 11.27
CA VAL A 23 -8.84 4.53 9.85
C VAL A 23 -7.33 4.57 9.58
N GLY A 24 -6.48 4.56 10.61
CA GLY A 24 -5.03 4.75 10.44
C GLY A 24 -4.36 3.68 9.59
N GLU A 25 -4.73 2.41 9.78
CA GLU A 25 -4.07 1.28 9.09
C GLU A 25 -4.73 0.92 7.76
N ILE A 26 -6.04 1.13 7.62
CA ILE A 26 -6.80 0.67 6.45
C ILE A 26 -6.34 1.33 5.14
N GLY A 27 -5.77 2.54 5.20
CA GLY A 27 -5.20 3.21 4.05
C GLY A 27 -3.86 2.64 3.58
N LEU A 28 -3.20 1.82 4.41
CA LEU A 28 -1.90 1.20 4.07
C LEU A 28 -2.02 -0.29 3.75
N VAL A 29 -2.90 -1.01 4.46
CA VAL A 29 -3.08 -2.47 4.32
C VAL A 29 -3.28 -2.93 2.87
N PRO A 30 -4.18 -2.35 2.05
CA PRO A 30 -4.44 -2.83 0.70
C PRO A 30 -3.49 -2.24 -0.35
N THR A 31 -2.71 -1.21 -0.02
CA THR A 31 -2.02 -0.36 -1.01
C THR A 31 -1.01 -1.14 -1.83
N ALA A 32 -0.14 -1.94 -1.19
CA ALA A 32 0.83 -2.76 -1.91
C ALA A 32 0.15 -3.83 -2.79
N GLY A 33 -0.91 -4.47 -2.28
CA GLY A 33 -1.67 -5.47 -3.04
C GLY A 33 -2.38 -4.88 -4.27
N ALA A 34 -2.96 -3.69 -4.14
CA ALA A 34 -3.59 -2.97 -5.24
C ALA A 34 -2.58 -2.61 -6.34
N VAL A 35 -1.37 -2.17 -5.96
CA VAL A 35 -0.28 -1.89 -6.91
C VAL A 35 0.17 -3.16 -7.62
N ALA A 36 0.35 -4.29 -6.90
CA ALA A 36 0.67 -5.58 -7.53
C ALA A 36 -0.39 -6.02 -8.54
N ALA A 37 -1.67 -5.89 -8.21
CA ALA A 37 -2.76 -6.25 -9.11
C ALA A 37 -2.79 -5.36 -10.37
N ALA A 38 -2.51 -4.06 -10.22
CA ALA A 38 -2.41 -3.13 -11.35
C ALA A 38 -1.24 -3.48 -12.28
N LEU A 39 -0.07 -3.81 -11.73
CA LEU A 39 1.08 -4.27 -12.51
C LEU A 39 0.80 -5.58 -13.23
N HIS A 40 0.17 -6.54 -12.55
CA HIS A 40 -0.26 -7.79 -13.16
C HIS A 40 -1.25 -7.57 -14.31
N ALA A 41 -2.21 -6.65 -14.16
CA ALA A 41 -3.12 -6.29 -15.25
C ALA A 41 -2.40 -5.63 -16.44
N HIS A 42 -1.26 -4.98 -16.21
CA HIS A 42 -0.45 -4.35 -17.24
C HIS A 42 0.43 -5.34 -18.02
N ASP A 43 1.11 -6.27 -17.33
CA ASP A 43 2.16 -7.13 -17.93
C ASP A 43 1.95 -8.65 -17.75
N GLY A 44 0.91 -9.08 -17.03
CA GLY A 44 0.59 -10.48 -16.76
C GLY A 44 1.41 -11.14 -15.64
N GLY A 45 2.38 -10.44 -15.04
CA GLY A 45 3.26 -10.97 -13.99
C GLY A 45 2.87 -10.53 -12.58
N TRP A 46 2.78 -11.48 -11.65
CA TRP A 46 2.56 -11.15 -10.24
C TRP A 46 3.87 -10.74 -9.54
N ARG A 47 3.81 -9.67 -8.73
CA ARG A 47 4.87 -9.30 -7.80
C ARG A 47 4.57 -9.88 -6.43
N HIS A 48 5.50 -10.67 -5.91
CA HIS A 48 5.36 -11.35 -4.61
C HIS A 48 6.33 -10.83 -3.54
N SER A 49 7.19 -9.87 -3.90
CA SER A 49 8.16 -9.24 -3.02
C SER A 49 8.11 -7.73 -3.17
N LEU A 50 8.49 -7.04 -2.09
CA LEU A 50 8.68 -5.59 -2.06
C LEU A 50 10.18 -5.27 -2.05
N PRO A 51 10.60 -4.12 -2.61
CA PRO A 51 9.77 -3.18 -3.37
C PRO A 51 9.40 -3.74 -4.75
N MET A 52 8.25 -3.30 -5.30
CA MET A 52 7.87 -3.59 -6.69
C MET A 52 8.53 -2.56 -7.61
N ALA A 53 9.86 -2.57 -7.61
CA ALA A 53 10.69 -1.59 -8.30
C ALA A 53 11.33 -2.21 -9.55
N ASP A 54 11.71 -1.36 -10.50
CA ASP A 54 12.69 -1.75 -11.50
C ASP A 54 14.00 -2.16 -10.78
N PRO A 55 14.75 -3.16 -11.26
CA PRO A 55 16.03 -3.53 -10.66
C PRO A 55 16.99 -2.35 -10.46
N ASP A 56 16.93 -1.34 -11.35
CA ASP A 56 17.77 -0.14 -11.25
C ASP A 56 17.28 0.86 -10.19
N GLN A 57 16.08 0.65 -9.64
CA GLN A 57 15.48 1.41 -8.55
C GLN A 57 15.56 0.70 -7.19
N GLU A 58 16.17 -0.48 -7.13
CA GLU A 58 16.48 -1.11 -5.85
C GLU A 58 17.55 -0.29 -5.12
N ASP A 59 17.17 0.28 -3.98
CA ASP A 59 18.07 1.04 -3.14
C ASP A 59 19.11 0.10 -2.52
N ARG A 60 20.29 0.02 -3.12
CA ARG A 60 21.42 -0.76 -2.62
C ARG A 60 22.18 0.06 -1.60
N TRP A 61 21.74 -0.01 -0.35
CA TRP A 61 22.52 0.55 0.75
C TRP A 61 23.88 -0.14 0.78
N ALA A 62 24.96 0.65 0.73
CA ALA A 62 26.26 0.12 1.12
C ALA A 62 26.18 -0.35 2.57
N ALA A 63 26.78 -1.50 2.88
CA ALA A 63 26.93 -1.90 4.28
C ALA A 63 27.61 -0.75 5.03
N TRP A 64 27.00 -0.33 6.14
CA TRP A 64 27.56 0.71 7.00
C TRP A 64 28.99 0.31 7.38
N ASP A 65 29.96 1.16 7.05
CA ASP A 65 31.40 0.86 7.16
C ASP A 65 31.99 1.24 8.53
N GLY A 66 31.14 1.68 9.46
CA GLY A 66 31.53 1.95 10.83
C GLY A 66 32.42 3.17 11.01
N ARG A 67 32.56 4.03 9.99
CA ARG A 67 33.37 5.25 10.02
C ARG A 67 32.53 6.52 10.04
#